data_AF-X0ZR02-F1
#
_entry.id   AF-X0ZR02-F1
#
_cell.length_a   1.000
_cell.length_b   1.000
_cell.length_c   1.000
_cell.angle_alpha   90.00
_cell.angle_beta   90.00
_cell.angle_gamma   90.00
#
_symmetry.space_group_name_H-M   'P 1'
#
loop_
_entity.id
_entity.type
_entity.pdbx_description
1 polymer ?
#
loop_
_entity_poly.entity_id
_entity_poly.type
_entity_poly.pdbx_seq_one_letter_code
_entity_poly.pdbx_strand_id
1 'polypeptide(L)'
;SNIATGSIITEMAKGTTLEEAKQITWRQASDALGGLPAIKTHCSVLAVDGLRGAIQNYEERHGLIKERVPTTVDVVRRRLKRVMNPVVGLDLVRTRLVKEIELAEGRVRVVVDLPRDHQFAASMREEIIEKIEPLWDVEKVIVEFTE
;
A
#
# COMPACT_ATOMS: atom_id res chain seq x y z
N SER A 1 10.01 0.44 -17.99
CA SER A 1 9.88 -0.79 -17.19
C SER A 1 8.72 -0.66 -16.22
N ASN A 2 8.77 0.16 -15.16
CA ASN A 2 7.64 0.34 -14.21
C ASN A 2 6.25 0.46 -14.86
N ILE A 3 6.08 1.37 -15.83
CA ILE A 3 4.78 1.56 -16.50
C ILE A 3 4.35 0.28 -17.24
N ALA A 4 5.23 -0.31 -18.05
CA ALA A 4 4.94 -1.53 -18.79
C ALA A 4 4.62 -2.72 -17.87
N THR A 5 5.34 -2.83 -16.75
CA THR A 5 5.09 -3.85 -15.72
C THR A 5 3.75 -3.63 -15.00
N GLY A 6 3.40 -2.38 -14.70
CA GLY A 6 2.09 -2.04 -14.17
C GLY A 6 0.96 -2.39 -15.14
N SER A 7 1.13 -2.09 -16.43
CA SER A 7 0.13 -2.42 -17.45
C SER A 7 -0.02 -3.92 -17.69
N ILE A 8 1.08 -4.67 -17.77
CA ILE A 8 1.00 -6.11 -18.03
C ILE A 8 0.33 -6.84 -16.86
N ILE A 9 0.61 -6.44 -15.62
CA ILE A 9 0.02 -7.10 -14.45
C ILE A 9 -1.49 -6.85 -14.37
N THR A 10 -1.96 -5.65 -14.75
CA THR A 10 -3.39 -5.35 -14.80
C THR A 10 -4.09 -6.16 -15.89
N GLU A 11 -3.46 -6.32 -17.06
CA GLU A 11 -4.02 -7.17 -18.13
C GLU A 11 -4.03 -8.65 -17.73
N MET A 12 -2.99 -9.15 -17.07
CA MET A 12 -2.93 -10.52 -16.56
C MET A 12 -3.98 -10.81 -15.49
N ALA A 13 -4.29 -9.84 -14.62
CA ALA A 13 -5.29 -10.00 -13.56
C ALA A 13 -6.73 -9.93 -14.10
N LYS A 14 -6.95 -9.28 -15.24
CA LYS A 14 -8.28 -9.06 -15.80
C LYS A 14 -8.95 -10.38 -16.20
N GLY A 15 -10.20 -10.57 -15.76
CA GLY A 15 -10.97 -11.79 -16.02
C GLY A 15 -10.61 -12.99 -15.15
N THR A 16 -9.65 -12.85 -14.23
CA THR A 16 -9.31 -13.88 -13.24
C THR A 16 -10.08 -13.68 -11.94
N THR A 17 -10.19 -14.74 -11.14
CA THR A 17 -10.68 -14.66 -9.76
C THR A 17 -9.64 -14.00 -8.84
N LEU A 18 -10.06 -13.51 -7.67
CA LEU A 18 -9.13 -12.91 -6.69
C LEU A 18 -8.03 -13.88 -6.27
N GLU A 19 -8.35 -15.16 -6.11
CA GLU A 19 -7.38 -16.18 -5.72
C GLU A 19 -6.34 -16.43 -6.82
N GLU A 20 -6.76 -16.48 -8.08
CA GLU A 20 -5.86 -16.61 -9.24
C GLU A 20 -4.97 -15.35 -9.39
N ALA A 21 -5.56 -14.16 -9.26
CA ALA A 21 -4.82 -12.90 -9.35
C ALA A 21 -3.71 -12.80 -8.28
N LYS A 22 -3.94 -13.31 -7.06
CA LYS A 22 -2.91 -13.37 -6.00
C LYS A 22 -1.71 -14.25 -6.36
N GLN A 23 -1.93 -15.28 -7.19
CA GLN A 23 -0.88 -16.21 -7.62
C GLN A 23 0.01 -15.63 -8.73
N ILE A 24 -0.35 -14.49 -9.32
CA ILE A 24 0.50 -13.82 -10.31
C ILE A 24 1.85 -13.49 -9.67
N THR A 25 2.92 -13.94 -10.33
CA THR A 25 4.30 -13.77 -9.87
C THR A 25 5.05 -12.73 -10.70
N TRP A 26 6.11 -12.18 -10.12
CA TRP A 26 6.95 -11.19 -10.79
C TRP A 26 7.67 -11.78 -12.02
N ARG A 27 7.93 -13.10 -12.01
CA ARG A 27 8.52 -13.82 -13.14
C ARG A 27 7.56 -13.86 -14.31
N GLN A 28 6.30 -14.25 -14.08
CA GLN A 28 5.28 -14.23 -15.13
C GLN A 28 5.09 -12.84 -15.73
N ALA A 29 5.08 -11.78 -14.90
CA ALA A 29 5.01 -10.41 -15.39
C ALA A 29 6.25 -10.00 -16.21
N SER A 30 7.45 -10.46 -15.82
CA SER A 30 8.69 -10.25 -16.59
C SER A 30 8.67 -11.00 -17.91
N ASP A 31 8.25 -12.27 -17.91
CA ASP A 31 8.21 -13.14 -19.08
C ASP A 31 7.18 -12.65 -20.11
N ALA A 32 6.03 -12.16 -19.64
CA ALA A 32 5.00 -11.54 -20.48
C ALA A 32 5.50 -10.25 -21.19
N LEU A 33 6.55 -9.61 -20.67
CA LEU A 33 7.22 -8.47 -21.31
C LEU A 33 8.37 -8.89 -22.25
N GLY A 34 8.57 -10.19 -22.49
CA GLY A 34 9.70 -10.71 -23.26
C GLY A 34 10.99 -10.84 -22.45
N GLY A 35 10.88 -10.82 -21.13
CA GLY A 35 12.01 -10.83 -20.20
C GLY A 35 12.47 -9.41 -19.81
N LEU A 36 13.07 -9.31 -18.63
CA LEU A 36 13.65 -8.07 -18.12
C LEU A 36 15.09 -8.31 -17.65
N PRO A 37 16.01 -7.35 -17.90
CA PRO A 37 17.33 -7.39 -17.29
C PRO A 37 17.24 -7.48 -15.76
N ALA A 38 18.18 -8.18 -15.11
CA ALA A 38 18.16 -8.39 -13.65
C ALA A 38 18.06 -7.09 -12.83
N ILE A 39 18.68 -6.00 -13.30
CA ILE A 39 18.60 -4.69 -12.66
C ILE A 39 17.19 -4.08 -12.66
N LYS A 40 16.28 -4.56 -13.52
CA LYS A 40 14.89 -4.09 -13.64
C LYS A 40 13.87 -5.05 -13.01
N THR A 41 14.31 -6.15 -12.40
CA THR A 41 13.40 -7.11 -11.73
C THR A 41 12.62 -6.49 -10.59
N HIS A 42 13.19 -5.51 -9.88
CA HIS A 42 12.52 -4.81 -8.78
C HIS A 42 11.18 -4.19 -9.21
N CYS A 43 11.10 -3.70 -10.45
CA CYS A 43 9.89 -3.13 -11.02
C CYS A 43 8.73 -4.15 -11.04
N SER A 44 9.04 -5.40 -11.42
CA SER A 44 8.09 -6.53 -11.43
C SER A 44 7.68 -6.97 -10.03
N VAL A 45 8.60 -6.94 -9.08
CA VAL A 45 8.28 -7.25 -7.68
C VAL A 45 7.30 -6.21 -7.12
N LEU A 46 7.60 -4.92 -7.30
CA LEU A 46 6.73 -3.85 -6.83
C LEU A 46 5.33 -3.89 -7.47
N ALA A 47 5.23 -4.19 -8.77
CA ALA A 47 3.94 -4.30 -9.45
C ALA A 47 3.08 -5.42 -8.85
N VAL A 48 3.67 -6.58 -8.57
CA VAL A 48 2.98 -7.72 -7.92
C VAL A 48 2.57 -7.39 -6.50
N ASP A 49 3.44 -6.74 -5.74
CA ASP A 49 3.12 -6.30 -4.38
C ASP A 49 1.98 -5.26 -4.38
N GLY A 50 1.97 -4.38 -5.39
CA GLY A 50 0.88 -3.44 -5.64
C GLY A 50 -0.45 -4.13 -5.92
N LEU A 51 -0.47 -5.10 -6.84
CA LEU A 51 -1.67 -5.91 -7.14
C LEU A 51 -2.19 -6.62 -5.89
N ARG A 52 -1.31 -7.28 -5.13
CA ARG A 52 -1.69 -7.98 -3.89
C ARG A 52 -2.23 -7.04 -2.83
N GLY A 53 -1.64 -5.85 -2.70
CA GLY A 53 -2.14 -4.80 -1.82
C GLY A 53 -3.53 -4.31 -2.22
N ALA A 54 -3.78 -4.13 -3.52
CA ALA A 54 -5.10 -3.74 -4.04
C ALA A 54 -6.16 -4.83 -3.79
N ILE A 55 -5.82 -6.10 -4.04
CA ILE A 55 -6.69 -7.24 -3.73
C ILE A 55 -7.01 -7.29 -2.23
N GLN A 56 -5.99 -7.17 -1.37
CA GLN A 56 -6.18 -7.15 0.08
C GLN A 56 -7.15 -6.03 0.50
N ASN A 57 -6.96 -4.81 -0.03
CA ASN A 57 -7.86 -3.69 0.25
C ASN A 57 -9.30 -3.96 -0.20
N TYR A 58 -9.46 -4.59 -1.37
CA TYR A 58 -10.77 -4.97 -1.87
C TYR A 58 -11.45 -6.00 -0.95
N GLU A 59 -10.72 -7.04 -0.53
CA GLU A 59 -11.25 -8.09 0.33
C GLU A 59 -11.72 -7.56 1.69
N GLU A 60 -10.95 -6.64 2.28
CA GLU A 60 -11.30 -6.04 3.57
C GLU A 60 -12.58 -5.18 3.44
N ARG A 61 -12.65 -4.32 2.41
CA ARG A 61 -13.82 -3.47 2.14
C ARG A 61 -15.11 -4.25 1.87
N HIS A 62 -14.99 -5.46 1.33
CA HIS A 62 -16.15 -6.30 0.96
C HIS A 62 -16.40 -7.43 1.96
N GLY A 63 -15.69 -7.45 3.10
CA GLY A 63 -15.86 -8.47 4.14
C GLY A 63 -15.51 -9.89 3.69
N LEU A 64 -14.65 -10.02 2.67
CA LEU A 64 -14.19 -11.31 2.11
C LEU A 64 -13.01 -11.90 2.89
N ILE A 65 -12.50 -11.20 3.90
CA ILE A 65 -11.46 -11.70 4.79
C ILE A 65 -11.96 -12.88 5.63
N LYS A 66 -11.16 -13.96 5.66
CA LYS A 66 -11.49 -15.19 6.39
C LYS A 66 -11.37 -15.03 7.91
N GLU A 67 -10.41 -14.21 8.35
CA GLU A 67 -10.09 -14.00 9.76
C GLU A 67 -10.15 -12.50 10.09
N ARG A 68 -11.03 -12.14 11.04
CA ARG A 68 -11.18 -10.77 11.53
C ARG A 68 -10.29 -10.55 12.74
N VAL A 69 -9.00 -10.37 12.46
CA VAL A 69 -8.02 -10.03 13.50
C VAL A 69 -8.12 -8.53 13.79
N PRO A 70 -8.29 -8.10 15.05
CA PRO A 70 -8.34 -6.68 15.39
C PRO A 70 -7.10 -5.91 14.91
N THR A 71 -7.31 -4.70 14.41
CA THR A 71 -6.23 -3.82 13.99
C THR A 71 -5.40 -3.39 15.20
N THR A 72 -4.09 -3.60 15.10
CA THR A 72 -3.12 -3.14 16.10
C THR A 72 -2.23 -2.04 15.53
N VAL A 73 -1.50 -1.34 16.41
CA VAL A 73 -0.46 -0.37 15.99
C VAL A 73 0.52 -1.01 15.00
N ASP A 74 0.91 -2.28 15.19
CA ASP A 74 1.80 -3.00 14.28
C ASP A 74 1.16 -3.28 12.92
N VAL A 75 -0.14 -3.56 12.87
CA VAL A 75 -0.88 -3.68 11.60
C VAL A 75 -0.83 -2.35 10.85
N VAL A 76 -1.18 -1.24 11.52
CA VAL A 76 -1.14 0.11 10.94
C VAL A 76 0.28 0.44 10.45
N ARG A 77 1.29 0.17 11.28
CA ARG A 77 2.70 0.42 10.93
C ARG A 77 3.14 -0.41 9.72
N ARG A 78 2.68 -1.66 9.58
CA ARG A 78 2.93 -2.48 8.39
C ARG A 78 2.23 -1.92 7.15
N ARG A 79 1.02 -1.38 7.27
CA ARG A 79 0.32 -0.70 6.17
C ARG A 79 1.09 0.56 5.74
N LEU A 80 1.58 1.35 6.68
CA LEU A 80 2.35 2.58 6.43
C LEU A 80 3.70 2.36 5.74
N LYS A 81 4.31 1.16 5.86
CA LYS A 81 5.51 0.79 5.07
C LYS A 81 5.28 0.78 3.55
N ARG A 82 4.01 0.82 3.11
CA ARG A 82 3.63 0.87 1.69
C ARG A 82 3.34 2.30 1.20
N VAL A 83 3.50 3.29 2.07
CA VAL A 83 3.38 4.72 1.71
C VAL A 83 4.78 5.28 1.52
N MET A 84 5.01 5.92 0.39
CA MET A 84 6.34 6.40 -0.01
C MET A 84 6.61 7.82 0.49
N ASN A 85 7.83 8.08 0.95
CA ASN A 85 8.36 9.45 1.03
C ASN A 85 9.00 9.80 -0.32
N PRO A 86 8.40 10.70 -1.11
CA PRO A 86 8.88 11.04 -2.45
C PRO A 86 10.20 11.82 -2.45
N VAL A 87 10.60 12.44 -1.34
CA VAL A 87 11.87 13.19 -1.24
C VAL A 87 13.06 12.25 -1.15
N VAL A 88 12.93 11.19 -0.34
CA VAL A 88 14.05 10.28 0.00
C VAL A 88 13.95 8.95 -0.76
N GLY A 89 12.78 8.63 -1.33
CA GLY A 89 12.55 7.36 -2.02
C GLY A 89 12.47 6.14 -1.09
N LEU A 90 12.17 6.36 0.19
CA LEU A 90 12.01 5.33 1.23
C LEU A 90 10.61 5.45 1.85
N ASP A 91 10.12 4.40 2.53
CA ASP A 91 8.79 4.43 3.14
C ASP A 91 8.71 5.33 4.40
N LEU A 92 7.50 5.72 4.79
CA LEU A 92 7.26 6.62 5.94
C LEU A 92 7.80 6.10 7.27
N VAL A 93 7.83 4.78 7.45
CA VAL A 93 8.31 4.16 8.70
C VAL A 93 9.84 4.16 8.74
N ARG A 94 10.49 3.81 7.63
CA ARG A 94 11.96 3.84 7.50
C ARG A 94 12.53 5.25 7.59
N THR A 95 11.83 6.22 7.01
CA THR A 95 12.21 7.63 7.07
C THR A 95 11.91 8.29 8.43
N ARG A 96 11.29 7.55 9.37
CA ARG A 96 10.90 8.03 10.70
C ARG A 96 9.99 9.25 10.67
N LEU A 97 9.23 9.42 9.58
CA LEU A 97 8.23 10.48 9.45
C LEU A 97 7.00 10.20 10.29
N VAL A 98 6.70 8.94 10.64
CA VAL A 98 5.57 8.64 11.52
C VAL A 98 6.00 8.86 12.97
N LYS A 99 5.54 9.96 13.59
CA LYS A 99 5.81 10.29 15.01
C LYS A 99 5.01 9.42 15.95
N GLU A 100 3.71 9.30 15.67
CA GLU A 100 2.75 8.71 16.59
C GLU A 100 1.64 8.01 15.81
N ILE A 101 1.17 6.89 16.37
CA ILE A 101 0.02 6.14 15.89
C ILE A 101 -0.84 5.82 17.11
N GLU A 102 -2.08 6.28 17.11
CA GLU A 102 -3.06 5.97 18.16
C GLU A 102 -4.24 5.22 17.57
N LEU A 103 -4.76 4.27 18.33
CA LEU A 103 -5.96 3.52 18.00
C LEU A 103 -6.96 3.67 19.13
N ALA A 104 -8.17 4.12 18.81
CA ALA A 104 -9.27 4.26 19.75
C ALA A 104 -10.59 3.96 19.05
N GLU A 105 -11.29 2.89 19.46
CA GLU A 105 -12.66 2.55 19.04
C GLU A 105 -12.91 2.75 17.52
N GLY A 106 -12.16 2.01 16.69
CA GLY A 106 -12.27 2.08 15.22
C GLY A 106 -11.68 3.34 14.58
N ARG A 107 -11.09 4.24 15.37
CA ARG A 107 -10.39 5.44 14.87
C ARG A 107 -8.89 5.23 14.91
N VAL A 108 -8.23 5.56 13.81
CA VAL A 108 -6.77 5.55 13.68
C VAL A 108 -6.27 6.98 13.49
N ARG A 109 -5.47 7.47 14.44
CA ARG A 109 -4.77 8.76 14.32
C ARG A 109 -3.31 8.50 13.96
N VAL A 110 -2.82 9.15 12.90
CA VAL A 110 -1.42 9.07 12.46
C VAL A 110 -0.85 10.48 12.43
N VAL A 111 0.22 10.71 13.18
CA VAL A 111 0.96 11.99 13.19
C VAL A 111 2.21 11.85 12.34
N VAL A 112 2.34 12.73 11.36
CA VAL A 112 3.45 12.77 10.40
C VAL A 112 4.34 13.99 10.69
N ASP A 113 5.65 13.75 10.85
CA ASP A 113 6.71 14.74 11.04
C ASP A 113 7.04 15.47 9.73
N LEU A 114 6.10 16.26 9.25
CA LEU A 114 6.25 17.04 8.04
C LEU A 114 5.37 18.28 8.15
N PRO A 115 5.83 19.47 7.75
CA PRO A 115 4.99 20.68 7.74
C PRO A 115 3.73 20.48 6.91
N ARG A 116 2.60 20.99 7.41
CA ARG A 116 1.29 20.89 6.73
C ARG A 116 1.25 21.52 5.33
N ASP A 117 2.09 22.51 5.08
CA ASP A 117 2.22 23.24 3.82
C ASP A 117 3.25 22.61 2.87
N HIS A 118 3.89 21.50 3.26
CA HIS A 118 4.80 20.78 2.40
C HIS A 118 4.11 20.26 1.14
N GLN A 119 4.76 20.38 -0.02
CA GLN A 119 4.19 20.03 -1.33
C GLN A 119 3.64 18.60 -1.45
N PHE A 120 4.14 17.66 -0.63
CA PHE A 120 3.71 16.26 -0.61
C PHE A 120 2.75 15.91 0.54
N ALA A 121 2.40 16.85 1.41
CA ALA A 121 1.54 16.57 2.57
C ALA A 121 0.15 16.06 2.13
N ALA A 122 -0.43 16.66 1.08
CA ALA A 122 -1.73 16.24 0.56
C ALA A 122 -1.69 14.80 0.00
N SER A 123 -0.73 14.47 -0.86
CA SER A 123 -0.63 13.12 -1.45
C SER A 123 -0.30 12.06 -0.40
N MET A 124 0.58 12.37 0.57
CA MET A 124 0.89 11.46 1.67
C MET A 124 -0.33 11.19 2.54
N ARG A 125 -1.15 12.22 2.83
CA ARG A 125 -2.41 12.06 3.56
C ARG A 125 -3.34 11.09 2.84
N GLU A 126 -3.55 11.30 1.54
CA GLU A 126 -4.41 10.44 0.72
C GLU A 126 -3.91 9.00 0.70
N GLU A 127 -2.61 8.77 0.48
CA GLU A 127 -2.02 7.43 0.51
C GLU A 127 -2.17 6.76 1.88
N ILE A 128 -1.93 7.48 2.99
CA ILE A 128 -2.11 6.94 4.34
C ILE A 128 -3.55 6.48 4.54
N ILE A 129 -4.52 7.31 4.17
CA ILE A 129 -5.95 6.98 4.27
C ILE A 129 -6.26 5.74 3.42
N GLU A 130 -5.82 5.71 2.16
CA GLU A 130 -6.06 4.59 1.23
C GLU A 130 -5.49 3.25 1.75
N LYS A 131 -4.40 3.27 2.53
CA LYS A 131 -3.80 2.04 3.09
C LYS A 131 -4.41 1.59 4.41
N ILE A 132 -5.02 2.49 5.19
CA ILE A 132 -5.54 2.20 6.53
C ILE A 132 -7.06 2.03 6.52
N GLU A 133 -7.79 2.91 5.84
CA GLU A 133 -9.26 2.91 5.79
C GLU A 133 -9.86 1.56 5.35
N PRO A 134 -9.26 0.78 4.43
CA PRO A 134 -9.82 -0.52 4.07
C PRO A 134 -9.91 -1.53 5.22
N LEU A 135 -9.14 -1.39 6.29
CA LEU A 135 -9.12 -2.35 7.42
C LEU A 135 -10.51 -2.53 8.01
N TRP A 136 -10.92 -3.79 8.21
CA TRP A 136 -12.32 -4.14 8.50
C TRP A 136 -12.94 -3.52 9.76
N ASP A 137 -12.13 -3.14 10.75
CA ASP A 137 -12.54 -2.54 12.02
C ASP A 137 -12.18 -1.05 12.13
N VAL A 138 -11.75 -0.42 11.03
CA VAL A 138 -11.45 1.01 10.98
C VAL A 138 -12.64 1.78 10.41
N GLU A 139 -13.20 2.68 11.22
CA GLU A 139 -14.29 3.57 10.85
C GLU A 139 -13.80 4.94 10.38
N LYS A 140 -12.68 5.42 10.93
CA LYS A 140 -12.15 6.75 10.62
C LYS A 140 -10.63 6.81 10.72
N VAL A 141 -10.01 7.43 9.71
CA VAL A 141 -8.57 7.73 9.71
C VAL A 141 -8.37 9.23 9.82
N ILE A 142 -7.56 9.65 10.78
CA ILE A 142 -7.18 11.05 11.01
C ILE A 142 -5.67 11.14 10.78
N VAL A 143 -5.26 11.94 9.80
CA VAL A 143 -3.84 12.21 9.53
C VAL A 143 -3.54 13.63 9.96
N GLU A 144 -2.54 13.80 10.81
CA GLU A 144 -2.08 15.11 11.28
C GLU A 144 -0.64 15.33 10.83
N PHE A 145 -0.35 16.56 10.45
CA PHE A 145 0.99 17.00 10.10
C PHE A 145 1.48 17.93 11.21
N THR A 146 2.77 17.91 11.47
CA THR A 146 3.37 18.87 12.38
C THR A 146 3.29 20.28 11.80
N GLU A 147 3.37 21.28 12.67
CA GLU A 147 3.48 22.67 12.24
C GLU A 147 4.80 22.95 11.51
#